data_AF-A0A820B3F9-F1
#
_entry.id   AF-A0A820B3F9-F1
#
_cell.length_a   1.000
_cell.length_b   1.000
_cell.length_c   1.000
_cell.angle_alpha   90.00
_cell.angle_beta   90.00
_cell.angle_gamma   90.00
#
_symmetry.space_group_name_H-M   'P 1'
#
loop_
_entity.id
_entity.type
_entity.pdbx_description
1 polymer ?
#
loop_
_entity_poly.entity_id
_entity_poly.type
_entity_poly.pdbx_seq_one_letter_code
_entity_poly.pdbx_strand_id
1 'polypeptide(L)'
;MIICSNGHSMCQECFNDIKSSTQPACSICRNSLLSTPIVNRDVLNLIEAVYESMAAIPVIKAEELITEPKPFGYGGSADVFRAQWNRHTVVLKRLRTSTNDPKQLSQLKGEISIHVGLRHPCIISLYGYTSNGDGKEIVMEYAERGSLNQNWKKVDKTQLINWALDIVDGLQYLHSRKISH
;
A
#
# COMPACT_ATOMS: atom_id res chain seq x y z
N MET A 1 19.13 3.46 -15.82
CA MET A 1 20.28 4.18 -15.24
C MET A 1 21.53 3.50 -15.76
N ILE A 2 22.41 4.22 -16.45
CA ILE A 2 23.59 3.61 -17.10
C ILE A 2 24.80 3.87 -16.21
N ILE A 3 25.58 2.83 -15.97
CA ILE A 3 26.66 2.82 -14.99
C ILE A 3 27.99 2.68 -15.74
N CYS A 4 29.01 3.47 -15.41
CA CYS A 4 30.36 3.27 -15.94
C CYS A 4 31.09 2.13 -15.21
N SER A 5 32.26 1.71 -15.70
CA SER A 5 33.06 0.64 -15.08
C SER A 5 33.43 0.89 -13.61
N ASN A 6 33.36 2.14 -13.13
CA ASN A 6 33.64 2.53 -11.74
C ASN A 6 32.37 2.80 -10.91
N GLY A 7 31.18 2.41 -11.38
CA GLY A 7 29.95 2.49 -10.58
C GLY A 7 29.22 3.84 -10.61
N HIS A 8 29.69 4.84 -11.37
CA HIS A 8 28.98 6.11 -11.50
C HIS A 8 27.76 5.96 -12.41
N SER A 9 26.60 6.40 -11.92
CA SER A 9 25.34 6.39 -12.64
C SER A 9 25.10 7.68 -13.44
N MET A 10 24.43 7.54 -14.58
CA MET A 10 24.00 8.63 -15.44
C MET A 10 22.53 8.43 -15.85
N CYS A 11 21.78 9.54 -15.98
CA CYS A 11 20.40 9.51 -16.45
C CYS A 11 20.32 9.17 -17.95
N GLN A 12 19.14 8.79 -18.42
CA GLN A 12 18.94 8.32 -19.79
C GLN A 12 19.19 9.41 -20.84
N GLU A 13 18.85 10.66 -20.52
CA GLU A 13 19.05 11.82 -21.40
C GLU A 13 20.54 12.10 -21.61
N CYS A 14 21.32 12.26 -20.53
CA CYS A 14 22.76 12.46 -20.64
C CYS A 14 23.49 11.30 -21.34
N PHE A 15 23.00 10.07 -21.21
CA PHE A 15 23.53 8.96 -22.00
C PHE A 15 23.22 9.09 -23.49
N ASN A 16 22.00 9.50 -23.83
CA ASN A 16 21.61 9.69 -25.23
C ASN A 16 22.41 10.79 -25.91
N ASP A 17 22.83 11.82 -25.16
CA ASP A 17 23.70 12.87 -25.66
C ASP A 17 25.12 12.33 -25.95
N ILE A 18 25.68 11.56 -25.00
CA ILE A 18 27.07 11.10 -25.07
C ILE A 18 27.26 9.90 -26.02
N LYS A 19 26.25 9.03 -26.20
CA LYS A 19 26.35 7.85 -27.10
C LYS A 19 26.57 8.20 -28.57
N SER A 20 26.27 9.45 -28.97
CA SER A 20 26.51 9.97 -30.32
C SER A 20 27.98 10.33 -30.57
N SER A 21 28.79 10.41 -29.51
CA SER A 21 30.21 10.66 -29.57
C SER A 21 30.96 9.45 -30.12
N THR A 22 32.06 9.70 -30.84
CA THR A 22 32.97 8.66 -31.34
C THR A 22 33.66 7.86 -30.23
N GLN A 23 33.77 8.44 -29.02
CA GLN A 23 34.25 7.78 -27.82
C GLN A 23 33.40 8.18 -26.61
N PRO A 24 32.28 7.49 -26.35
CA PRO A 24 31.42 7.80 -25.21
C PRO A 24 32.12 7.42 -23.89
N ALA A 25 32.30 8.42 -23.02
CA ALA A 25 32.99 8.27 -21.74
C ALA A 25 32.16 8.84 -20.59
N CYS A 26 32.38 8.32 -19.38
CA CYS A 26 31.75 8.85 -18.17
C CYS A 26 32.11 10.33 -17.97
N SER A 27 31.12 11.19 -17.79
CA SER A 27 31.31 12.62 -17.53
C SER A 27 32.06 12.93 -16.22
N ILE A 28 32.09 11.97 -15.30
CA ILE A 28 32.72 12.11 -13.97
C ILE A 28 34.16 11.59 -13.99
N CYS A 29 34.38 10.33 -14.42
CA CYS A 29 35.69 9.68 -14.32
C CYS A 29 36.38 9.39 -15.66
N ARG A 30 35.76 9.77 -16.79
CA ARG A 30 36.27 9.58 -18.17
C ARG A 30 36.54 8.13 -18.60
N ASN A 31 36.21 7.14 -17.78
CA ASN A 31 36.25 5.73 -18.17
C ASN A 31 35.14 5.38 -19.16
N SER A 32 35.36 4.30 -19.91
CA SER A 32 34.39 3.75 -20.85
C SER A 32 33.05 3.44 -20.17
N LEU A 33 31.97 3.78 -20.86
CA LEU A 33 30.63 3.36 -20.46
C LEU A 33 30.47 1.86 -20.73
N LEU A 34 29.68 1.18 -19.91
CA LEU A 34 29.34 -0.21 -20.18
C LEU A 34 28.43 -0.28 -21.41
N SER A 35 28.73 -1.21 -22.32
CA SER A 35 27.96 -1.42 -23.56
C SER A 35 26.53 -1.89 -23.30
N THR A 36 26.29 -2.50 -22.14
CA THR A 36 24.96 -2.86 -21.64
C THR A 36 24.69 -2.16 -20.31
N PRO A 37 23.52 -1.53 -20.11
CA PRO A 37 23.13 -0.99 -18.81
C PRO A 37 23.20 -2.09 -17.74
N ILE A 38 23.94 -1.85 -16.64
CA ILE A 38 23.80 -2.71 -15.46
C ILE A 38 22.44 -2.37 -14.86
N VAL A 39 21.47 -3.25 -15.10
CA VAL A 39 20.22 -3.19 -14.38
C VAL A 39 20.42 -3.96 -13.09
N ASN A 40 20.31 -3.26 -11.96
CA ASN A 40 20.35 -3.92 -10.66
C ASN A 40 19.09 -4.82 -10.58
N ARG A 41 19.29 -6.12 -10.77
CA ARG A 41 18.22 -7.12 -10.77
C ARG A 41 17.46 -7.12 -9.44
N ASP A 42 18.13 -6.83 -8.32
CA ASP A 42 17.46 -6.74 -7.02
C ASP A 42 16.53 -5.52 -6.96
N VAL A 43 16.92 -4.39 -7.56
CA VAL A 43 16.07 -3.20 -7.68
C VAL A 43 14.91 -3.45 -8.65
N LEU A 44 15.14 -4.15 -9.77
CA LEU A 44 14.05 -4.53 -10.67
C LEU A 44 13.07 -5.49 -10.00
N ASN A 45 13.57 -6.52 -9.31
CA ASN A 45 12.74 -7.46 -8.57
C ASN A 45 11.95 -6.75 -7.46
N LEU A 46 12.53 -5.73 -6.82
CA LEU A 46 11.83 -4.89 -5.86
C LEU A 46 10.75 -4.04 -6.54
N ILE A 47 11.05 -3.42 -7.67
CA ILE A 47 10.09 -2.63 -8.44
C ILE A 47 8.96 -3.54 -8.96
N GLU A 48 9.27 -4.71 -9.52
CA GLU A 48 8.30 -5.71 -9.95
C GLU A 48 7.47 -6.22 -8.77
N ALA A 49 8.06 -6.53 -7.62
CA ALA A 49 7.30 -6.93 -6.43
C ALA A 49 6.36 -5.81 -5.93
N VAL A 50 6.76 -4.54 -6.06
CA VAL A 50 5.91 -3.37 -5.77
C VAL A 50 4.82 -3.21 -6.84
N TYR A 51 5.14 -3.41 -8.12
CA TYR A 51 4.16 -3.35 -9.20
C TYR A 51 3.17 -4.50 -9.12
N GLU A 52 3.60 -5.72 -8.82
CA GLU A 52 2.75 -6.91 -8.61
C GLU A 52 1.89 -6.77 -7.36
N SER A 53 2.43 -6.21 -6.27
CA SER A 53 1.61 -5.88 -5.10
C SER A 53 0.59 -4.79 -5.42
N MET A 54 0.87 -3.88 -6.36
CA MET A 54 -0.09 -2.89 -6.87
C MET A 54 -1.01 -3.43 -7.99
N ALA A 55 -0.64 -4.49 -8.71
CA ALA A 55 -1.26 -4.92 -9.96
C ALA A 55 -2.43 -5.91 -9.80
N ALA A 56 -2.80 -6.30 -8.58
CA ALA A 56 -3.98 -7.14 -8.37
C ALA A 56 -4.85 -6.68 -7.18
N ILE A 57 -4.99 -5.37 -6.98
CA ILE A 57 -5.94 -4.84 -6.01
C ILE A 57 -7.27 -4.64 -6.72
N PRO A 58 -8.32 -5.39 -6.35
CA PRO A 58 -9.59 -5.30 -7.04
C PRO A 58 -10.14 -3.88 -6.98
N VAL A 59 -10.47 -3.35 -8.16
CA VAL A 59 -11.33 -2.17 -8.26
C VAL A 59 -12.75 -2.64 -8.03
N ILE A 60 -13.36 -2.16 -6.96
CA ILE A 60 -14.76 -2.44 -6.63
C ILE A 60 -15.58 -1.26 -7.13
N LYS A 61 -16.56 -1.53 -7.99
CA LYS A 61 -17.40 -0.47 -8.54
C LYS A 61 -18.31 0.08 -7.46
N ALA A 62 -18.48 1.40 -7.41
CA ALA A 62 -19.26 2.06 -6.37
C ALA A 62 -20.73 1.60 -6.38
N GLU A 63 -21.28 1.29 -7.55
CA GLU A 63 -22.62 0.73 -7.73
C GLU A 63 -22.80 -0.68 -7.14
N GLU A 64 -21.72 -1.41 -6.84
CA GLU A 64 -21.77 -2.70 -6.13
C GLU A 64 -21.86 -2.53 -4.61
N LEU A 65 -21.73 -1.29 -4.11
CA LEU A 65 -21.67 -0.96 -2.69
C LEU A 65 -22.94 -0.23 -2.25
N ILE A 66 -23.66 -0.82 -1.30
CA ILE A 66 -24.78 -0.15 -0.62
C ILE A 66 -24.23 0.44 0.67
N THR A 67 -23.86 1.72 0.62
CA THR A 67 -23.20 2.44 1.72
C THR A 67 -24.21 3.11 2.65
N GLU A 68 -24.01 2.97 3.96
CA GLU A 68 -24.79 3.71 4.95
C GLU A 68 -24.56 5.23 4.80
N PRO A 69 -25.59 6.07 4.99
CA PRO A 69 -25.49 7.51 4.70
C PRO A 69 -24.59 8.28 5.68
N LYS A 70 -24.30 7.71 6.85
CA LYS A 70 -23.51 8.36 7.89
C LYS A 70 -22.28 7.50 8.22
N PRO A 71 -21.11 8.12 8.44
CA PRO A 71 -19.96 7.38 8.95
C PRO A 71 -20.21 6.95 10.39
N PHE A 72 -19.73 5.76 10.75
CA PHE A 72 -19.78 5.24 12.12
C PHE A 72 -18.46 5.46 12.87
N GLY A 73 -17.40 5.82 12.15
CA GLY A 73 -16.09 6.11 12.71
C GLY A 73 -15.44 7.32 12.06
N TYR A 74 -14.73 8.10 12.86
CA TYR A 74 -14.02 9.31 12.43
C TYR A 74 -12.54 9.12 12.75
N GLY A 75 -11.71 8.90 11.73
CA GLY A 75 -10.25 8.93 11.85
C GLY A 75 -9.71 10.36 11.78
N GLY A 76 -8.39 10.53 11.90
CA GLY A 76 -7.74 11.84 11.76
C GLY A 76 -7.89 12.43 10.35
N SER A 77 -7.79 11.59 9.33
CA SER A 77 -7.83 11.97 7.91
C SER A 77 -8.92 11.25 7.09
N ALA A 78 -9.77 10.46 7.73
CA ALA A 78 -10.75 9.62 7.04
C ALA A 78 -12.06 9.48 7.81
N ASP A 79 -13.14 9.34 7.06
CA ASP A 79 -14.45 8.90 7.54
C ASP A 79 -14.64 7.43 7.23
N VAL A 80 -15.22 6.69 8.17
CA VAL A 80 -15.38 5.25 8.09
C VAL A 80 -16.86 4.94 7.99
N PHE A 81 -17.28 4.39 6.86
CA PHE A 81 -18.65 4.02 6.56
C PHE A 81 -18.81 2.51 6.59
N ARG A 82 -20.00 2.04 6.97
CA ARG A 82 -20.39 0.65 6.77
C ARG A 82 -21.08 0.54 5.41
N ALA A 83 -20.82 -0.55 4.69
CA ALA A 83 -21.50 -0.84 3.43
C ALA A 83 -21.80 -2.34 3.30
N GLN A 84 -22.68 -2.69 2.36
CA GLN A 84 -22.88 -4.06 1.90
C GLN A 84 -22.22 -4.25 0.53
N TRP A 85 -21.44 -5.33 0.39
CA TRP A 85 -20.81 -5.76 -0.86
C TRP A 85 -21.00 -7.28 -1.01
N ASN A 86 -21.59 -7.75 -2.10
CA ASN A 86 -21.84 -9.18 -2.32
C ASN A 86 -22.52 -9.92 -1.14
N ARG A 87 -23.47 -9.25 -0.46
CA ARG A 87 -24.16 -9.74 0.77
C ARG A 87 -23.26 -9.87 2.01
N HIS A 88 -22.05 -9.35 1.95
CA HIS A 88 -21.14 -9.24 3.09
C HIS A 88 -21.08 -7.79 3.58
N THR A 89 -21.02 -7.64 4.90
CA THR A 89 -20.78 -6.33 5.52
C THR A 89 -19.31 -5.96 5.37
N VAL A 90 -19.05 -4.76 4.84
CA VAL A 90 -17.70 -4.22 4.64
C VAL A 90 -17.57 -2.82 5.25
N VAL A 91 -16.33 -2.38 5.36
CA VAL A 91 -15.98 -1.02 5.76
C VAL A 91 -15.44 -0.25 4.58
N LEU A 92 -15.90 0.98 4.41
CA LEU A 92 -15.32 1.94 3.48
C LEU A 92 -14.58 3.01 4.28
N LYS A 93 -13.26 3.05 4.13
CA LYS A 93 -12.44 4.15 4.66
C LYS A 93 -12.28 5.21 3.59
N ARG A 94 -13.02 6.31 3.74
CA ARG A 94 -13.04 7.45 2.83
C ARG A 94 -12.12 8.55 3.34
N LEU A 95 -11.09 8.92 2.59
CA LEU A 95 -10.23 10.04 2.96
C LEU A 95 -11.03 11.36 2.88
N ARG A 96 -10.90 12.24 3.89
CA ARG A 96 -11.55 13.55 3.89
C ARG A 96 -10.81 14.48 2.92
N THR A 97 -11.56 15.24 2.12
CA THR A 97 -11.15 16.32 1.19
C THR A 97 -10.96 15.94 -0.30
N SER A 98 -10.74 16.97 -1.13
CA SER A 98 -11.02 16.99 -2.57
C SER A 98 -10.14 16.03 -3.38
N THR A 99 -10.74 15.54 -4.46
CA THR A 99 -10.29 14.47 -5.36
C THR A 99 -8.89 14.64 -5.96
N ASN A 100 -8.25 15.81 -5.85
CA ASN A 100 -7.01 16.13 -6.57
C ASN A 100 -5.78 16.46 -5.71
N ASP A 101 -5.80 16.31 -4.37
CA ASP A 101 -4.58 16.49 -3.57
C ASP A 101 -3.58 15.32 -3.79
N PRO A 102 -2.37 15.58 -4.35
CA PRO A 102 -1.34 14.57 -4.56
C PRO A 102 -0.87 13.90 -3.26
N LYS A 103 -0.86 14.63 -2.14
CA LYS A 103 -0.44 14.11 -0.83
C LYS A 103 -1.38 12.99 -0.36
N GLN A 104 -2.68 13.14 -0.60
CA GLN A 104 -3.68 12.16 -0.19
C GLN A 104 -3.72 10.96 -1.10
N LEU A 105 -3.48 11.15 -2.41
CA LEU A 105 -3.23 10.02 -3.32
C LEU A 105 -2.03 9.20 -2.85
N SER A 106 -0.95 9.87 -2.43
CA SER A 106 0.22 9.19 -1.89
C SER A 106 -0.09 8.46 -0.58
N GLN A 107 -0.91 9.03 0.30
CA GLN A 107 -1.34 8.38 1.54
C GLN A 107 -2.21 7.16 1.28
N LEU A 108 -3.20 7.28 0.38
CA LEU A 108 -4.03 6.15 -0.05
C LEU A 108 -3.17 5.04 -0.62
N LYS A 109 -2.28 5.37 -1.57
CA LYS A 109 -1.36 4.40 -2.19
C LYS A 109 -0.45 3.75 -1.17
N GLY A 110 0.07 4.51 -0.19
CA GLY A 110 0.92 3.98 0.87
C GLY A 110 0.16 3.04 1.83
N GLU A 111 -1.07 3.40 2.20
CA GLU A 111 -1.92 2.54 3.03
C GLU A 111 -2.26 1.24 2.29
N ILE A 112 -2.68 1.37 1.03
CA ILE A 112 -2.98 0.23 0.15
C ILE A 112 -1.73 -0.63 -0.07
N SER A 113 -0.55 -0.05 -0.33
CA SER A 113 0.66 -0.82 -0.65
C SER A 113 1.22 -1.61 0.54
N ILE A 114 1.00 -1.14 1.76
CA ILE A 114 1.37 -1.87 2.98
C ILE A 114 0.35 -2.97 3.27
N HIS A 115 -0.92 -2.70 3.02
CA HIS A 115 -2.03 -3.58 3.41
C HIS A 115 -2.30 -4.67 2.36
N VAL A 116 -2.01 -4.39 1.09
CA VAL A 116 -2.14 -5.36 0.01
C VAL A 116 -1.17 -6.52 0.23
N GLY A 117 -1.72 -7.72 0.34
CA GLY A 117 -0.93 -8.92 0.62
C GLY A 117 -0.78 -9.26 2.11
N LEU A 118 -1.35 -8.47 3.02
CA LEU A 118 -1.58 -8.93 4.38
C LEU A 118 -2.77 -9.89 4.39
N ARG A 119 -2.51 -11.11 4.84
CA ARG A 119 -3.48 -12.19 4.96
C ARG A 119 -3.19 -12.92 6.26
N HIS A 120 -3.96 -12.61 7.29
CA HIS A 120 -3.81 -13.17 8.62
C HIS A 120 -5.15 -13.06 9.38
N PRO A 121 -5.59 -14.08 10.13
CA PRO A 121 -6.89 -14.04 10.84
C PRO A 121 -7.00 -12.90 11.86
N CYS A 122 -5.87 -12.46 12.43
CA CYS A 122 -5.83 -11.36 13.40
C CYS A 122 -5.55 -9.98 12.78
N ILE A 123 -5.64 -9.85 11.44
CA ILE A 123 -5.45 -8.59 10.71
C ILE A 123 -6.62 -8.38 9.76
N ILE A 124 -7.28 -7.22 9.86
CA ILE A 124 -8.37 -6.81 8.96
C ILE A 124 -7.96 -7.00 7.51
N SER A 125 -8.77 -7.68 6.72
CA SER A 125 -8.47 -7.92 5.31
C SER A 125 -8.77 -6.70 4.44
N LEU A 126 -7.86 -6.39 3.51
CA LEU A 126 -8.09 -5.46 2.39
C LEU A 126 -8.75 -6.21 1.23
N TYR A 127 -9.93 -5.76 0.82
CA TYR A 127 -10.66 -6.31 -0.33
C TYR A 127 -10.40 -5.57 -1.63
N GLY A 128 -10.23 -4.25 -1.58
CA GLY A 128 -10.04 -3.45 -2.77
C GLY A 128 -10.16 -1.96 -2.53
N TYR A 129 -10.35 -1.21 -3.62
CA TYR A 129 -10.63 0.22 -3.57
C TYR A 129 -11.68 0.61 -4.62
N THR A 130 -12.33 1.77 -4.43
CA THR A 130 -13.34 2.29 -5.37
C THR A 130 -12.73 3.32 -6.33
N SER A 131 -13.25 3.41 -7.57
CA SER A 131 -12.65 4.25 -8.63
C SER A 131 -13.51 5.40 -9.19
N ASN A 132 -14.67 5.74 -8.62
CA ASN A 132 -15.59 6.71 -9.24
C ASN A 132 -15.74 8.06 -8.50
N GLY A 133 -15.77 9.13 -9.30
CA GLY A 133 -16.42 10.43 -9.08
C GLY A 133 -15.86 11.33 -7.96
N ASP A 134 -15.96 10.86 -6.72
CA ASP A 134 -15.67 11.61 -5.49
C ASP A 134 -14.95 10.78 -4.40
N GLY A 135 -14.69 9.48 -4.62
CA GLY A 135 -14.25 8.57 -3.56
C GLY A 135 -12.91 7.89 -3.84
N LYS A 136 -11.87 8.29 -3.10
CA LYS A 136 -10.68 7.47 -2.84
C LYS A 136 -10.96 6.64 -1.59
N GLU A 137 -11.59 5.48 -1.77
CA GLU A 137 -12.02 4.66 -0.64
C GLU A 137 -11.33 3.31 -0.64
N ILE A 138 -10.96 2.87 0.55
CA ILE A 138 -10.43 1.54 0.79
C ILE A 138 -11.57 0.67 1.30
N VAL A 139 -11.79 -0.48 0.65
CA VAL A 139 -12.80 -1.47 1.03
C VAL A 139 -12.14 -2.57 1.87
N MET A 140 -12.63 -2.74 3.09
CA MET A 140 -12.01 -3.62 4.09
C MET A 140 -13.03 -4.51 4.80
N GLU A 141 -12.53 -5.53 5.47
CA GLU A 141 -13.29 -6.37 6.40
C GLU A 141 -13.92 -5.54 7.53
N TYR A 142 -15.16 -5.91 7.90
CA TYR A 142 -15.89 -5.31 9.02
C TYR A 142 -15.69 -6.11 10.30
N ALA A 143 -15.09 -5.49 11.31
CA ALA A 143 -14.96 -6.06 12.66
C ALA A 143 -16.27 -5.91 13.45
N GLU A 144 -17.09 -6.96 13.46
CA GLU A 144 -18.46 -6.94 14.01
C GLU A 144 -18.54 -6.50 15.48
N ARG A 145 -17.54 -6.84 16.29
CA ARG A 145 -17.53 -6.61 17.75
C ARG A 145 -16.97 -5.24 18.14
N GLY A 146 -16.62 -4.39 17.17
CA GLY A 146 -16.07 -3.07 17.42
C GLY A 146 -14.68 -3.10 18.05
N SER A 147 -14.28 -1.99 18.65
CA SER A 147 -12.90 -1.82 19.15
C SER A 147 -12.66 -2.48 20.51
N LEU A 148 -11.42 -2.92 20.75
CA LEU A 148 -11.01 -3.42 22.07
C LEU A 148 -11.20 -2.38 23.18
N ASN A 149 -10.95 -1.09 22.89
CA ASN A 149 -11.12 0.00 23.84
C ASN A 149 -12.55 0.08 24.42
N GLN A 150 -13.57 -0.26 23.62
CA GLN A 150 -14.97 -0.25 24.04
C GLN A 150 -15.40 -1.52 24.79
N ASN A 151 -14.65 -2.61 24.68
CA ASN A 151 -15.10 -3.94 25.08
C ASN A 151 -14.24 -4.64 26.14
N TRP A 152 -13.00 -4.23 26.36
CA TRP A 152 -12.07 -4.91 27.28
C TRP A 152 -12.55 -5.02 28.73
N LYS A 153 -13.37 -4.07 29.19
CA LYS A 153 -13.96 -4.12 30.55
C LYS A 153 -15.16 -5.05 30.68
N LYS A 154 -15.70 -5.56 29.56
CA LYS A 154 -16.95 -6.35 29.51
C LYS A 154 -16.69 -7.86 29.42
N VAL A 155 -15.43 -8.28 29.44
CA VAL A 155 -15.02 -9.66 29.22
C VAL A 155 -14.23 -10.18 30.41
N ASP A 156 -14.15 -11.51 30.55
CA ASP A 156 -13.38 -12.14 31.61
C ASP A 156 -11.87 -12.17 31.30
N LYS A 157 -11.07 -12.62 32.28
CA LYS A 157 -9.61 -12.71 32.13
C LYS A 157 -9.20 -13.68 31.02
N THR A 158 -9.94 -14.77 30.83
CA THR A 158 -9.66 -15.77 29.80
C THR A 158 -9.76 -15.15 28.41
N GLN A 159 -10.83 -14.41 28.15
CA GLN A 159 -11.02 -13.70 26.88
C GLN A 159 -9.98 -12.60 26.66
N LEU A 160 -9.56 -11.89 27.72
CA LEU A 160 -8.47 -10.92 27.63
C LEU A 160 -7.14 -11.57 27.22
N ILE A 161 -6.83 -12.75 27.78
CA ILE A 161 -5.64 -13.52 27.41
C ILE A 161 -5.72 -13.95 25.94
N ASN A 162 -6.88 -14.46 25.50
CA ASN A 162 -7.07 -14.84 24.10
C ASN A 162 -6.87 -13.64 23.15
N TRP A 163 -7.42 -12.47 23.48
CA TRP A 163 -7.18 -11.25 22.68
C TRP A 163 -5.70 -10.84 22.67
N ALA A 164 -4.99 -10.98 23.79
CA ALA A 164 -3.56 -10.69 23.83
C ALA A 164 -2.76 -11.66 22.95
N LEU A 165 -3.14 -12.94 22.91
CA LEU A 165 -2.52 -13.93 22.01
C LEU A 165 -2.79 -13.57 20.54
N ASP A 166 -4.03 -13.25 20.18
CA ASP A 166 -4.39 -12.83 18.81
C ASP A 166 -3.62 -11.56 18.38
N ILE A 167 -3.46 -10.59 19.28
CA ILE A 167 -2.66 -9.37 19.02
C ILE A 167 -1.21 -9.73 18.76
N VAL A 168 -0.61 -10.57 19.62
CA VAL A 168 0.80 -10.97 19.47
C VAL A 168 1.01 -11.74 18.16
N ASP A 169 0.08 -12.62 17.79
CA ASP A 169 0.14 -13.38 16.54
C ASP A 169 0.07 -12.45 15.32
N GLY A 170 -0.88 -11.50 15.32
CA GLY A 170 -0.96 -10.46 14.29
C GLY A 170 0.29 -9.59 14.19
N LEU A 171 0.87 -9.17 15.32
CA LEU A 171 2.11 -8.39 15.35
C LEU A 171 3.31 -9.20 14.85
N GLN A 172 3.41 -10.48 15.23
CA GLN A 172 4.45 -11.39 14.76
C GLN A 172 4.38 -11.53 13.23
N TYR A 173 3.17 -11.67 12.67
CA TYR A 173 2.97 -11.69 11.24
C TYR A 173 3.45 -10.39 10.58
N LEU A 174 3.04 -9.21 11.08
CA LEU A 174 3.47 -7.92 10.55
C LEU A 174 5.00 -7.75 10.58
N HIS A 175 5.62 -8.11 11.69
CA HIS A 175 7.08 -8.05 11.83
C HIS A 175 7.79 -9.01 10.86
N SER A 176 7.24 -10.20 10.60
CA SER A 176 7.77 -11.13 9.58
C SER A 176 7.76 -10.55 8.16
N ARG A 177 6.84 -9.61 7.90
CA ARG A 177 6.71 -8.83 6.65
C ARG A 177 7.52 -7.53 6.66
N LYS A 178 8.33 -7.28 7.70
CA LYS A 178 9.12 -6.05 7.91
C LYS A 178 8.27 -4.78 8.02
N ILE A 179 7.04 -4.92 8.52
CA ILE A 179 6.14 -3.78 8.76
C ILE A 179 6.18 -3.45 10.25
N SER A 180 6.42 -2.18 10.58
CA SER A 180 6.30 -1.66 11.94
C SER A 180 4.93 -0.99 12.10
N HIS A 181 4.25 -1.29 13.20
CA HIS A 181 3.00 -0.64 13.61
C HIS A 181 3.22 0.13 14.92
#